data_AF-A0A2K5QS84-F1
#
_entry.id   AF-A0A2K5QS84-F1
#
_cell.length_a   1.000
_cell.length_b   1.000
_cell.length_c   1.000
_cell.angle_alpha   90.00
_cell.angle_beta   90.00
_cell.angle_gamma   90.00
#
_symmetry.space_group_name_H-M   'P 1'
#
loop_
_entity.id
_entity.type
_entity.pdbx_description
1 polymer ?
#
loop_
_entity_poly.entity_id
_entity_poly.type
_entity_poly.pdbx_seq_one_letter_code
_entity_poly.pdbx_strand_id
1 'polypeptide(L)'
;MKLNISFPATGCQKLIEVDDERKLRTFYEKRMATEVAADALGEEWKGYVVRISGGNDKQGFPMKQGVLTHGCVRLLLSKGHSCYRPRRTGERERKSRSQLGYCKKRRERYSWTN
;
A
#
# COMPACT_ATOMS: atom_id res chain seq x y z
N MET A 1 9.26 4.81 -10.97
CA MET A 1 8.11 4.37 -10.13
C MET A 1 7.45 5.58 -9.46
N LYS A 2 6.12 5.61 -9.25
CA LYS A 2 5.45 6.73 -8.56
C LYS A 2 5.15 6.39 -7.09
N LEU A 3 5.57 7.27 -6.18
CA LEU A 3 5.26 7.22 -4.75
C LEU A 3 4.26 8.33 -4.41
N ASN A 4 3.14 7.97 -3.80
CA ASN A 4 2.19 8.95 -3.26
C ASN A 4 2.30 8.93 -1.73
N ILE A 5 2.84 10.02 -1.20
CA ILE A 5 3.10 10.22 0.22
C ILE A 5 2.07 11.20 0.77
N SER A 6 1.34 10.78 1.79
CA SER A 6 0.34 11.60 2.46
C SER A 6 0.73 11.88 3.90
N PHE A 7 0.55 13.11 4.37
CA PHE A 7 0.71 13.49 5.76
C PHE A 7 -0.66 13.76 6.40
N PRO A 8 -1.20 12.82 7.20
CA PRO A 8 -2.58 12.89 7.67
C PRO A 8 -2.83 14.01 8.68
N ALA A 9 -1.80 14.54 9.35
CA ALA A 9 -1.99 15.63 10.32
C ALA A 9 -2.35 16.96 9.64
N THR A 10 -1.84 17.20 8.42
CA THR A 10 -2.21 18.37 7.61
C THR A 10 -3.20 18.04 6.50
N GLY A 11 -3.42 16.75 6.21
CA GLY A 11 -4.24 16.29 5.10
C GLY A 11 -3.59 16.45 3.72
N CYS A 12 -2.34 16.94 3.66
CA CYS A 12 -1.64 17.15 2.40
C CYS A 12 -1.10 15.83 1.82
N GLN A 13 -1.01 15.76 0.50
CA GLN A 13 -0.37 14.67 -0.23
C GLN A 13 0.59 15.21 -1.28
N LYS A 14 1.70 14.50 -1.49
CA LYS A 14 2.70 14.79 -2.53
C LYS A 14 2.94 13.53 -3.34
N LEU A 15 2.96 13.68 -4.66
CA LEU A 15 3.37 12.64 -5.58
C LEU A 15 4.84 12.87 -5.96
N ILE A 16 5.63 11.81 -5.90
CA ILE A 16 7.06 11.82 -6.22
C ILE A 16 7.30 10.75 -7.26
N GLU A 17 8.00 11.13 -8.32
CA GLU A 17 8.47 10.20 -9.33
C GLU A 17 9.92 9.86 -8.99
N VAL A 18 10.18 8.57 -8.77
CA VAL A 18 11.49 8.04 -8.40
C VAL A 18 11.88 6.98 -9.41
N ASP A 19 12.91 7.26 -10.20
CA ASP A 19 13.40 6.33 -11.22
C ASP A 19 14.65 5.56 -10.79
N ASP A 20 15.38 6.06 -9.79
CA ASP A 20 16.56 5.37 -9.24
C ASP A 20 16.14 4.15 -8.41
N GLU A 21 16.48 2.97 -8.93
CA GLU A 21 16.18 1.67 -8.32
C GLU A 21 16.85 1.48 -6.94
N ARG A 22 18.01 2.12 -6.70
CA ARG A 22 18.69 2.03 -5.40
C ARG A 22 17.85 2.62 -4.28
N LYS A 23 17.11 3.69 -4.57
CA LYS A 23 16.19 4.33 -3.62
C LYS A 23 14.94 3.49 -3.38
N LEU A 24 14.49 2.77 -4.42
CA LEU A 24 13.30 1.92 -4.36
C LEU A 24 13.53 0.59 -3.64
N ARG A 25 14.78 0.12 -3.62
CA ARG A 25 15.18 -1.15 -2.99
C ARG A 25 14.75 -1.28 -1.53
N THR A 26 14.70 -0.16 -0.79
CA THR A 26 14.25 -0.13 0.61
C THR A 26 12.79 -0.56 0.78
N PHE A 27 11.96 -0.42 -0.25
CA PHE A 27 10.55 -0.83 -0.23
C PHE A 27 10.32 -2.27 -0.70
N TYR A 28 11.32 -2.91 -1.30
CA TYR A 28 11.21 -4.31 -1.71
C TYR A 28 11.13 -5.25 -0.51
N GLU A 29 10.37 -6.34 -0.69
CA GLU A 29 10.10 -7.37 0.33
C GLU A 29 9.36 -6.88 1.58
N LYS A 30 9.03 -5.59 1.67
CA LYS A 30 8.25 -5.03 2.77
C LYS A 30 6.76 -5.25 2.52
N ARG A 31 6.05 -5.58 3.60
CA ARG A 31 4.59 -5.83 3.56
C ARG A 31 3.80 -4.54 3.78
N MET A 32 2.53 -4.55 3.38
CA MET A 32 1.56 -3.59 3.93
C MET A 32 1.60 -3.60 5.46
N ALA A 33 1.33 -2.47 6.06
CA ALA A 33 1.49 -2.16 7.48
C ALA A 33 2.94 -2.08 8.01
N THR A 34 3.98 -2.35 7.21
CA THR A 34 5.39 -2.19 7.66
C THR A 34 5.81 -0.72 7.76
N GLU A 35 6.75 -0.40 8.66
CA GLU A 35 7.41 0.90 8.76
C GLU A 35 8.80 0.83 8.13
N VAL A 36 9.19 1.87 7.40
CA VAL A 36 10.40 1.93 6.58
C VAL A 36 11.01 3.32 6.72
N ALA A 37 12.32 3.40 6.93
CA ALA A 37 13.04 4.66 6.92
C ALA A 37 13.06 5.24 5.49
N ALA A 38 12.76 6.53 5.37
CA ALA A 38 12.69 7.22 4.09
C ALA A 38 14.03 7.88 3.67
N ASP A 39 15.09 7.70 4.47
CA ASP A 39 16.42 8.31 4.26
C ASP A 39 16.99 8.05 2.86
N ALA A 40 16.69 6.89 2.28
CA ALA A 40 17.16 6.50 0.96
C ALA A 40 16.51 7.30 -0.20
N LEU A 41 15.40 8.00 0.02
CA LEU A 41 14.73 8.77 -1.03
C LEU A 41 15.50 10.07 -1.38
N GLY A 42 16.19 10.65 -0.40
CA GLY A 42 16.98 11.87 -0.52
C GLY A 42 17.09 12.62 0.82
N GLU A 43 17.87 13.70 0.84
CA GLU A 43 18.11 14.49 2.06
C GLU A 43 16.82 15.09 2.65
N GLU A 44 15.86 15.47 1.81
CA GLU A 44 14.54 15.99 2.25
C GLU A 44 13.75 15.00 3.11
N TRP A 45 14.03 13.70 2.96
CA TRP A 45 13.32 12.60 3.62
C TRP A 45 14.12 11.99 4.77
N LYS A 46 15.27 12.58 5.10
CA LYS A 46 16.13 12.11 6.19
C LYS A 46 15.43 12.26 7.55
N GLY A 47 15.44 11.20 8.34
CA GLY A 47 14.79 11.12 9.64
C GLY A 47 13.28 10.84 9.58
N TYR A 48 12.69 10.74 8.39
CA TYR A 48 11.28 10.39 8.25
C TYR A 48 11.09 8.87 8.23
N VAL A 49 10.13 8.40 9.04
CA VAL A 49 9.64 7.02 8.97
C VAL A 49 8.32 7.04 8.20
N VAL A 50 8.34 6.43 7.03
CA VAL A 50 7.13 6.19 6.24
C VAL A 50 6.65 4.80 6.56
N ARG A 51 5.34 4.64 6.68
CA ARG A 51 4.78 3.30 6.85
C ARG A 51 4.28 2.88 5.39
N ILE A 52 4.05 1.60 5.00
CA ILE A 52 3.35 1.11 3.73
C ILE A 52 1.82 0.69 3.85
N SER A 53 0.78 1.37 3.31
CA SER A 53 -0.68 0.96 3.43
C SER A 53 -1.23 0.23 2.22
N GLY A 54 -0.54 0.18 1.10
CA GLY A 54 -1.11 -0.31 -0.13
C GLY A 54 -0.30 0.15 -1.32
N GLY A 55 -0.87 -0.01 -2.49
CA GLY A 55 -0.16 0.12 -3.75
C GLY A 55 -0.93 -0.58 -4.85
N ASN A 56 -0.55 -0.27 -6.08
CA ASN A 56 -1.08 -0.94 -7.26
C ASN A 56 0.08 -1.67 -7.95
N ASP A 57 -0.24 -2.81 -8.53
CA ASP A 57 0.66 -3.51 -9.45
C ASP A 57 0.71 -2.79 -10.81
N LYS A 58 1.67 -3.14 -11.68
CA LYS A 58 1.81 -2.64 -13.03
C LYS A 58 0.55 -2.85 -13.88
N GLN A 59 -0.17 -3.94 -13.65
CA GLN A 59 -1.44 -4.26 -14.33
C GLN A 59 -2.66 -3.56 -13.69
N GLY A 60 -2.44 -2.77 -12.63
CA GLY A 60 -3.50 -2.02 -11.94
C GLY A 60 -4.25 -2.79 -10.86
N PHE A 61 -3.86 -4.04 -10.55
CA PHE A 61 -4.48 -4.77 -9.44
C PHE A 61 -4.08 -4.13 -8.10
N PRO A 62 -5.05 -3.90 -7.19
CA PRO A 62 -4.77 -3.32 -5.88
C PRO A 62 -4.19 -4.37 -4.94
N MET A 63 -3.29 -3.92 -4.07
CA MET A 63 -2.82 -4.74 -2.95
C MET A 63 -3.95 -5.04 -1.97
N LYS A 64 -3.92 -6.24 -1.37
CA LYS A 64 -4.82 -6.61 -0.28
C LYS A 64 -4.04 -7.18 0.89
N GLN A 65 -4.32 -6.67 2.09
CA GLN A 65 -3.80 -7.22 3.33
C GLN A 65 -4.26 -8.68 3.50
N GLY A 66 -3.34 -9.57 3.85
CA GLY A 66 -3.59 -11.00 4.02
C GLY A 66 -3.21 -11.87 2.83
N VAL A 67 -2.91 -11.29 1.66
CA VAL A 67 -2.26 -12.03 0.56
C VAL A 67 -0.77 -12.14 0.91
N LEU A 68 -0.21 -13.36 0.92
CA LEU A 68 1.19 -13.63 1.32
C LEU A 68 2.09 -14.04 0.15
N THR A 69 1.56 -14.02 -1.06
CA THR A 69 2.27 -14.35 -2.29
C THR A 69 2.67 -13.09 -3.05
N HIS A 70 3.90 -13.03 -3.53
CA HIS A 70 4.39 -11.93 -4.37
C HIS A 70 3.62 -11.78 -5.70
N GLY A 71 2.96 -12.84 -6.18
CA GLY A 71 2.11 -12.81 -7.38
C GLY A 71 0.66 -12.38 -7.14
N CYS A 72 -0.11 -12.29 -8.22
CA CYS A 72 -1.55 -12.05 -8.18
C CYS A 72 -2.32 -13.34 -7.92
N VAL A 73 -3.27 -13.30 -6.98
CA VAL A 73 -4.15 -14.43 -6.63
C VAL A 73 -5.61 -14.04 -6.80
N ARG A 74 -6.44 -14.96 -7.28
CA ARG A 74 -7.89 -14.76 -7.42
C ARG A 74 -8.60 -15.16 -6.14
N LEU A 75 -9.11 -14.18 -5.41
CA LEU A 75 -9.86 -14.38 -4.16
C LEU A 75 -11.35 -14.20 -4.40
N LEU A 76 -12.17 -15.04 -3.76
CA LEU A 76 -13.62 -14.86 -3.72
C LEU A 76 -13.99 -13.78 -2.70
N LEU A 77 -14.51 -12.65 -3.16
CA LEU A 77 -14.86 -11.50 -2.33
C LEU A 77 -16.38 -11.36 -2.19
N SER A 78 -16.84 -11.04 -0.99
CA SER A 78 -18.21 -10.68 -0.65
C SER A 78 -18.30 -9.22 -0.16
N LYS A 79 -19.53 -8.74 0.08
CA LYS A 79 -19.79 -7.42 0.69
C LYS A 79 -19.01 -7.26 2.00
N GLY A 80 -18.33 -6.13 2.17
CA GLY A 80 -17.50 -5.81 3.34
C GLY A 80 -16.00 -6.04 3.14
N HIS A 81 -15.59 -6.82 2.14
CA HIS A 81 -14.16 -6.94 1.83
C HIS A 81 -13.63 -5.70 1.09
N SER A 82 -12.43 -5.26 1.49
CA SER A 82 -11.69 -4.24 0.76
C SER A 82 -11.48 -4.59 -0.73
N CYS A 83 -11.51 -3.55 -1.57
CA CYS A 83 -11.37 -3.60 -3.03
C CYS A 83 -12.54 -4.25 -3.78
N TYR A 84 -13.68 -4.56 -3.14
CA TYR A 84 -14.87 -5.06 -3.82
C TYR A 84 -16.09 -4.19 -3.52
N ARG A 85 -16.83 -3.86 -4.58
CA ARG A 85 -18.12 -3.16 -4.49
C ARG A 85 -19.18 -4.06 -5.15
N PRO A 86 -20.04 -4.73 -4.37
CA PRO A 86 -21.10 -5.57 -4.92
C PRO A 86 -22.09 -4.74 -5.73
N ARG A 87 -22.60 -5.30 -6.83
CA ARG A 87 -23.64 -4.68 -7.67
C ARG A 87 -25.02 -5.22 -7.32
N ARG A 88 -25.10 -6.43 -6.77
CA ARG A 88 -26.33 -7.06 -6.29
C ARG A 88 -26.18 -7.53 -4.83
N THR A 89 -27.30 -7.61 -4.12
CA THR A 89 -27.33 -8.16 -2.76
C THR A 89 -26.95 -9.63 -2.79
N GLY A 90 -26.05 -10.05 -1.89
CA GLY A 90 -25.57 -11.44 -1.81
C GLY A 90 -24.51 -11.81 -2.84
N GLU A 91 -24.11 -10.90 -3.74
CA GLU A 91 -23.12 -11.17 -4.77
C GLU A 91 -21.73 -11.49 -4.18
N ARG A 92 -21.10 -12.53 -4.72
CA ARG A 92 -19.69 -12.86 -4.48
C ARG A 92 -18.98 -13.02 -5.81
N GLU A 93 -17.80 -12.44 -5.93
CA GLU A 93 -17.04 -12.45 -7.19
C GLU A 93 -15.57 -12.78 -6.95
N ARG A 94 -14.98 -13.61 -7.83
CA ARG A 94 -13.54 -13.92 -7.79
C ARG A 94 -12.74 -12.83 -8.51
N LYS A 95 -12.00 -12.02 -7.76
CA LYS A 95 -11.15 -10.95 -8.31
C LYS A 95 -9.68 -11.18 -8.01
N SER A 96 -8.82 -10.79 -8.96
CA SER A 96 -7.37 -10.81 -8.79
C SER A 96 -6.94 -9.72 -7.80
N ARG A 97 -6.10 -10.10 -6.85
CA ARG A 97 -5.48 -9.22 -5.85
C ARG A 97 -4.00 -9.54 -5.77
N SER A 98 -3.18 -8.52 -5.58
CA SER A 98 -1.76 -8.71 -5.32
C SER A 98 -1.48 -8.58 -3.82
N GLN A 99 -0.43 -9.23 -3.33
CA GLN A 99 0.22 -8.77 -2.11
C GLN A 99 1.14 -7.61 -2.41
N LEU A 100 1.80 -7.65 -3.58
CA LEU A 100 2.79 -6.66 -3.97
C LEU A 100 2.15 -5.51 -4.73
N GLY A 101 2.43 -4.34 -4.22
CA GLY A 101 2.22 -3.04 -4.81
C GLY A 101 3.10 -2.12 -4.00
N TYR A 102 3.69 -1.16 -4.66
CA TYR A 102 4.55 -0.21 -3.99
C TYR A 102 3.78 0.61 -2.95
N CYS A 103 4.43 0.76 -1.81
CA CYS A 103 4.05 1.56 -0.67
C CYS A 103 3.31 2.87 -0.99
N LYS A 104 2.06 2.91 -0.54
CA LYS A 104 1.20 4.07 -0.32
C LYS A 104 0.72 3.93 1.11
N LYS A 105 0.96 4.81 2.11
CA LYS A 105 0.40 4.64 3.49
C LYS A 105 -0.57 5.65 4.04
N ARG A 106 -1.70 5.08 4.48
CA ARG A 106 -2.58 5.48 5.57
C ARG A 106 -2.10 4.96 6.93
N ARG A 107 -1.90 5.90 7.86
CA ARG A 107 -1.36 5.76 9.24
C ARG A 107 -2.25 4.94 10.18
N GLU A 108 -1.61 4.43 11.22
CA GLU A 108 -2.10 4.32 12.60
C GLU A 108 -0.86 4.06 13.49
N ARG A 109 -0.72 4.91 14.51
CA ARG A 109 0.18 4.76 15.65
C ARG A 109 -0.65 4.21 16.81
N TYR A 110 0.05 3.55 17.71
CA TYR A 110 -0.26 3.15 19.08
C TYR A 110 -1.49 3.74 19.78
N SER A 111 -2.19 2.80 20.43
CA SER A 111 -3.13 2.83 21.58
C SER A 111 -4.36 3.74 21.49
N TRP A 112 -5.56 3.19 21.73
CA TRP A 112 -6.36 3.45 22.95
C TRP A 112 -7.42 2.34 23.13
N THR A 113 -7.81 2.20 24.39
CA THR A 113 -8.78 1.31 25.06
C THR A 113 -10.19 1.22 24.45
N ASN A 114 -10.82 0.06 24.74
CA ASN A 114 -12.23 -0.38 24.61
C ASN A 114 -12.96 -0.15 23.29
#